data_AF-A0A350QNU3-F1
#
_entry.id   AF-A0A350QNU3-F1
#
_cell.length_a   1.000
_cell.length_b   1.000
_cell.length_c   1.000
_cell.angle_alpha   90.00
_cell.angle_beta   90.00
_cell.angle_gamma   90.00
#
_symmetry.space_group_name_H-M   'P 1'
#
loop_
_entity.id
_entity.type
_entity.pdbx_description
1 polymer ?
#
loop_
_entity_poly.entity_id
_entity_poly.type
_entity_poly.pdbx_seq_one_letter_code
_entity_poly.pdbx_strand_id
1 'polypeptide(L)'
;MSRRHWLGLAFSFLFALIVTVMARCSSRPMITVEADASFEIYSLDGDSYPMSSANWRDSGFHGWPILRTCSISHSMGVELLDELLSDAASDAAAKAVRVDCFRPRHGLRVIDSSGTTDYLICFECRGFEIWSGGLQMPGGGSITRGPESLFSNTLKTCRSEEKVEP
;
A
#
# COMPACT_ATOMS: atom_id res chain seq x y z
N MET A 1 -67.22 -6.69 44.55
CA MET A 1 -67.04 -5.32 44.02
C MET A 1 -65.68 -4.78 44.47
N SER A 2 -65.04 -3.94 43.65
CA SER A 2 -63.67 -3.37 43.76
C SER A 2 -62.58 -4.27 43.17
N ARG A 3 -62.21 -4.17 41.88
CA ARG A 3 -61.36 -3.15 41.23
C ARG A 3 -60.14 -2.76 42.07
N ARG A 4 -58.97 -3.30 41.69
CA ARG A 4 -57.67 -2.62 41.50
C ARG A 4 -56.58 -3.69 41.53
N HIS A 5 -55.82 -3.78 40.44
CA HIS A 5 -54.39 -4.12 40.32
C HIS A 5 -54.12 -4.25 38.81
N TRP A 6 -54.17 -3.10 38.16
CA TRP A 6 -53.87 -2.89 36.75
C TRP A 6 -52.62 -2.01 36.73
N LEU A 7 -51.44 -2.59 36.92
CA LEU A 7 -50.11 -1.96 36.78
C LEU A 7 -49.07 -2.98 37.27
N GLY A 8 -48.40 -3.68 36.36
CA GLY A 8 -47.32 -4.59 36.76
C GLY A 8 -46.75 -5.52 35.70
N LEU A 9 -47.28 -5.52 34.47
CA LEU A 9 -46.83 -6.45 33.41
C LEU A 9 -46.53 -5.76 32.07
N ALA A 10 -46.13 -4.49 32.10
CA ALA A 10 -45.69 -3.76 30.90
C ALA A 10 -44.24 -3.27 31.00
N PHE A 11 -43.44 -3.84 31.91
CA PHE A 11 -42.04 -3.45 32.12
C PHE A 11 -41.05 -4.58 31.84
N SER A 12 -41.46 -5.59 31.07
CA SER A 12 -40.63 -6.78 30.79
C SER A 12 -40.40 -7.04 29.28
N PHE A 13 -40.73 -6.09 28.41
CA PHE A 13 -40.57 -6.24 26.95
C PHE A 13 -39.90 -5.03 26.25
N LEU A 14 -39.27 -4.12 27.00
CA LEU A 14 -38.54 -2.97 26.42
C LEU A 14 -37.01 -3.09 26.51
N PHE A 15 -36.47 -4.27 26.85
CA PHE A 15 -35.02 -4.47 27.03
C PHE A 15 -34.41 -5.57 26.13
N ALA A 16 -35.18 -6.09 25.18
CA ALA A 16 -34.76 -7.20 24.32
C ALA A 16 -34.81 -6.90 22.82
N LEU A 17 -34.87 -5.62 22.42
CA LEU A 17 -34.88 -5.23 21.00
C LEU A 17 -33.95 -4.06 20.68
N ILE A 18 -32.86 -3.92 21.43
CA ILE A 18 -31.68 -3.13 21.04
C ILE A 18 -30.46 -4.04 21.24
N VAL A 19 -30.50 -5.25 20.67
CA VAL A 19 -29.27 -5.92 20.27
C VAL A 19 -28.82 -5.16 19.02
N THR A 20 -28.10 -4.08 19.30
CA THR A 20 -27.26 -3.35 18.36
C THR A 20 -26.67 -4.30 17.35
N VAL A 21 -27.17 -4.22 16.12
CA VAL A 21 -26.47 -4.61 14.91
C VAL A 21 -25.22 -3.74 14.86
N MET A 22 -24.19 -4.15 15.62
CA MET A 22 -22.82 -3.79 15.33
C MET A 22 -22.51 -4.52 14.02
N ALA A 23 -23.00 -3.94 12.92
CA ALA A 23 -22.35 -4.11 11.64
C ALA A 23 -20.93 -3.62 11.87
N ARG A 24 -20.07 -4.57 12.22
CA ARG A 24 -18.62 -4.41 12.25
C ARG A 24 -18.25 -4.29 10.79
N CYS A 25 -18.56 -3.13 10.21
CA CYS A 25 -17.96 -2.66 8.99
C CYS A 25 -16.48 -2.69 9.34
N SER A 26 -15.80 -3.73 8.86
CA SER A 26 -14.36 -3.80 8.86
C SER A 26 -13.92 -2.66 7.95
N SER A 27 -13.89 -1.45 8.49
CA SER A 27 -13.33 -0.28 7.85
C SER A 27 -11.84 -0.55 7.76
N ARG A 28 -11.43 -1.28 6.70
CA ARG A 28 -10.08 -1.12 6.20
C ARG A 28 -9.91 0.39 6.03
N PRO A 29 -8.88 1.01 6.62
CA PRO A 29 -8.61 2.41 6.33
C PRO A 29 -8.44 2.50 4.82
N MET A 30 -9.43 3.08 4.15
CA MET A 30 -9.39 3.24 2.71
C MET A 30 -8.31 4.28 2.44
N ILE A 31 -7.26 3.87 1.74
CA ILE A 31 -6.25 4.82 1.26
C ILE A 31 -7.00 5.83 0.40
N THR A 32 -6.95 7.10 0.80
CA THR A 32 -7.55 8.17 0.02
C THR A 32 -6.49 8.65 -0.96
N VAL A 33 -6.66 8.27 -2.22
CA VAL A 33 -5.84 8.77 -3.34
C VAL A 33 -6.69 9.79 -4.10
N GLU A 34 -6.09 10.91 -4.49
CA GLU A 34 -6.76 11.93 -5.32
C GLU A 34 -7.18 11.34 -6.66
N ALA A 35 -8.39 11.68 -7.15
CA ALA A 35 -8.96 11.05 -8.34
C ALA A 35 -8.16 11.30 -9.63
N ASP A 36 -7.35 12.36 -9.66
CA ASP A 36 -6.46 12.74 -10.75
C ASP A 36 -5.02 12.28 -10.54
N ALA A 37 -4.73 11.55 -9.45
CA ALA A 37 -3.41 10.99 -9.23
C ALA A 37 -3.01 10.02 -10.36
N SER A 38 -1.77 10.15 -10.82
CA SER A 38 -1.17 9.25 -11.79
C SER A 38 -0.19 8.30 -11.12
N PHE A 39 0.03 7.15 -11.76
CA PHE A 39 0.79 6.04 -11.20
C PHE A 39 1.78 5.47 -12.21
N GLU A 40 2.98 5.20 -11.73
CA GLU A 40 4.00 4.48 -12.47
C GLU A 40 4.53 3.32 -11.63
N ILE A 41 4.69 2.16 -12.24
CA ILE A 41 5.31 0.99 -11.61
C ILE A 41 6.68 0.73 -12.24
N TYR A 42 7.64 0.37 -11.40
CA TYR A 42 9.04 0.20 -11.74
C TYR A 42 9.51 -1.22 -11.44
N SER A 43 10.27 -1.80 -12.37
CA SER A 43 11.14 -2.93 -12.09
C SER A 43 12.55 -2.40 -11.88
N LEU A 44 13.19 -2.82 -10.80
CA LEU A 44 14.48 -2.31 -10.36
C LEU A 44 15.54 -3.42 -10.34
N ASP A 45 16.79 -3.04 -10.61
CA ASP A 45 17.93 -3.91 -10.42
C ASP A 45 18.41 -3.85 -8.96
N GLY A 46 17.83 -4.72 -8.12
CA GLY A 46 18.22 -4.89 -6.72
C GLY A 46 19.63 -5.48 -6.52
N ASP A 47 20.29 -5.96 -7.58
CA ASP A 47 21.61 -6.59 -7.48
C ASP A 47 22.78 -5.61 -7.70
N SER A 48 22.50 -4.42 -8.22
CA SER A 48 23.52 -3.46 -8.70
C SER A 48 23.72 -2.22 -7.82
N TYR A 49 23.38 -2.28 -6.53
CA TYR A 49 23.55 -1.16 -5.59
C TYR A 49 24.87 -1.21 -4.80
N PRO A 50 25.47 -0.05 -4.47
CA PRO A 50 25.11 1.29 -4.96
C PRO A 50 25.53 1.48 -6.41
N MET A 51 24.79 2.29 -7.18
CA MET A 51 25.33 2.85 -8.42
C MET A 51 26.66 3.55 -8.06
N SER A 52 27.72 3.27 -8.79
CA SER A 52 29.08 3.73 -8.49
C SER A 52 29.32 5.23 -8.70
N SER A 53 28.27 6.04 -8.91
CA SER A 53 28.39 7.47 -9.16
C SER A 53 28.22 8.29 -7.88
N ALA A 54 28.96 9.39 -7.77
CA ALA A 54 28.90 10.31 -6.63
C ALA A 54 27.51 10.96 -6.43
N ASN A 55 26.63 10.87 -7.42
CA ASN A 55 25.27 11.40 -7.49
C ASN A 55 24.22 10.30 -7.68
N TRP A 56 24.48 9.08 -7.19
CA TRP A 56 23.57 7.93 -7.36
C TRP A 56 22.14 8.23 -6.89
N ARG A 57 21.96 9.07 -5.86
CA ARG A 57 20.64 9.48 -5.37
C ARG A 57 19.79 10.21 -6.41
N ASP A 58 20.44 10.88 -7.36
CA ASP A 58 19.81 11.64 -8.45
C ASP A 58 19.63 10.78 -9.72
N SER A 59 20.06 9.51 -9.69
CA SER A 59 20.04 8.60 -10.83
C SER A 59 19.16 7.37 -10.54
N GLY A 60 18.33 6.99 -11.51
CA GLY A 60 17.41 5.86 -11.35
C GLY A 60 16.24 6.15 -10.40
N PHE A 61 15.79 5.14 -9.67
CA PHE A 61 14.71 5.24 -8.69
C PHE A 61 15.30 5.22 -7.29
N HIS A 62 15.64 6.41 -6.76
CA HIS A 62 16.36 6.59 -5.48
C HIS A 62 17.68 5.81 -5.38
N GLY A 63 18.47 5.79 -6.44
CA GLY A 63 19.74 5.06 -6.48
C GLY A 63 19.71 3.67 -7.06
N TRP A 64 18.52 3.14 -7.35
CA TRP A 64 18.37 1.81 -7.91
C TRP A 64 18.21 1.90 -9.43
N PRO A 65 18.98 1.14 -10.23
CA PRO A 65 18.81 1.11 -11.67
C PRO A 65 17.41 0.65 -12.06
N ILE A 66 16.79 1.38 -12.98
CA ILE A 66 15.46 1.05 -13.50
C ILE A 66 15.63 0.10 -14.69
N LEU A 67 15.09 -1.11 -14.58
CA LEU A 67 15.03 -2.09 -15.65
C LEU A 67 13.81 -1.88 -16.55
N ARG A 68 12.69 -1.43 -15.96
CA ARG A 68 11.43 -1.16 -16.66
C ARG A 68 10.61 -0.12 -15.91
N THR A 69 9.91 0.72 -16.67
CA THR A 69 8.87 1.63 -16.16
C THR A 69 7.60 1.42 -16.98
N CYS A 70 6.46 1.52 -16.30
CA CYS A 70 5.15 1.48 -16.92
C CYS A 70 4.20 2.47 -16.25
N SER A 71 3.61 3.35 -17.06
CA SER A 71 2.40 4.09 -16.69
C SER A 71 1.25 3.09 -16.55
N ILE A 72 0.53 3.13 -15.43
CA ILE A 72 -0.60 2.22 -15.15
C ILE A 72 -1.89 3.00 -14.92
N SER A 73 -3.03 2.34 -15.10
CA SER A 73 -4.32 2.99 -14.83
C SER A 73 -4.44 3.36 -13.35
N HIS A 74 -5.17 4.44 -13.08
CA HIS A 74 -5.47 4.88 -11.72
C HIS A 74 -6.02 3.74 -10.84
N SER A 75 -6.96 2.95 -11.36
CA SER A 75 -7.53 1.81 -10.63
C SER A 75 -6.50 0.75 -10.24
N MET A 76 -5.55 0.44 -11.14
CA MET A 76 -4.49 -0.53 -10.87
C MET A 76 -3.46 0.04 -9.88
N GLY A 77 -3.16 1.33 -9.97
CA GLY A 77 -2.31 2.03 -9.00
C GLY A 77 -2.87 2.01 -7.59
N VAL A 78 -4.17 2.32 -7.45
CA VAL A 78 -4.89 2.23 -6.17
C VAL A 78 -4.90 0.80 -5.64
N GLU A 79 -5.13 -0.21 -6.49
CA GLU A 79 -5.11 -1.63 -6.09
C GLU A 79 -3.74 -2.06 -5.56
N LEU A 80 -2.65 -1.72 -6.25
CA LEU A 80 -1.28 -2.02 -5.81
C LEU A 80 -0.94 -1.34 -4.48
N LEU A 81 -1.34 -0.09 -4.32
CA LEU A 81 -1.09 0.68 -3.10
C LEU A 81 -1.91 0.13 -1.93
N ASP A 82 -3.19 -0.20 -2.13
CA ASP A 82 -4.05 -0.83 -1.14
C ASP A 82 -3.50 -2.18 -0.68
N GLU A 83 -3.07 -3.02 -1.63
CA GLU A 83 -2.49 -4.32 -1.32
C GLU A 83 -1.19 -4.19 -0.52
N LEU A 84 -0.30 -3.25 -0.89
CA LEU A 84 0.95 -3.00 -0.16
C LEU A 84 0.69 -2.53 1.27
N LEU A 85 -0.15 -1.51 1.47
CA LEU A 85 -0.35 -0.94 2.81
C LEU A 85 -1.23 -1.84 3.68
N SER A 86 -2.19 -2.56 3.09
CA SER A 86 -2.98 -3.56 3.81
C SER A 86 -2.10 -4.72 4.29
N ASP A 87 -1.17 -5.19 3.47
CA ASP A 87 -0.20 -6.20 3.88
C ASP A 87 0.74 -5.66 4.98
N ALA A 88 1.25 -4.45 4.84
CA ALA A 88 2.08 -3.80 5.86
C ALA A 88 1.36 -3.63 7.21
N ALA A 89 0.04 -3.41 7.18
CA ALA A 89 -0.80 -3.30 8.37
C ALA A 89 -1.18 -4.66 9.00
N SER A 90 -0.81 -5.78 8.37
CA SER A 90 -1.20 -7.12 8.84
C SER A 90 -0.36 -7.61 10.04
N ASP A 91 -0.96 -8.44 10.90
CA ASP A 91 -0.25 -9.15 11.98
C ASP A 91 0.92 -9.99 11.46
N ALA A 92 0.81 -10.50 10.23
CA ALA A 92 1.86 -11.30 9.60
C ALA A 92 3.08 -10.44 9.26
N ALA A 93 2.86 -9.22 8.75
CA ALA A 93 3.93 -8.25 8.51
C ALA A 93 4.56 -7.76 9.80
N ALA A 94 3.78 -7.54 10.88
CA ALA A 94 4.33 -7.18 12.18
C ALA A 94 5.27 -8.25 12.77
N LYS A 95 5.04 -9.53 12.43
CA LYS A 95 5.88 -10.67 12.82
C LYS A 95 6.95 -11.02 11.77
N ALA A 96 6.97 -10.32 10.64
CA ALA A 96 7.95 -10.57 9.61
C ALA A 96 9.34 -10.12 10.10
N VAL A 97 10.28 -11.07 10.11
CA VAL A 97 11.69 -10.77 10.36
C VAL A 97 12.22 -10.04 9.12
N ARG A 98 12.59 -8.76 9.28
CA ARG A 98 13.34 -8.06 8.24
C ARG A 98 14.73 -8.66 8.11
N VAL A 99 15.12 -8.91 6.88
CA VAL A 99 16.48 -9.36 6.56
C VAL A 99 17.28 -8.13 6.16
N ASP A 100 18.49 -7.98 6.69
CA ASP A 100 19.40 -6.86 6.43
C ASP A 100 20.05 -6.98 5.05
N CYS A 101 19.22 -6.94 4.00
CA CYS A 101 19.62 -7.14 2.62
C CYS A 101 18.76 -6.30 1.67
N PHE A 102 18.37 -5.08 2.07
CA PHE A 102 17.42 -4.26 1.30
C PHE A 102 17.85 -4.05 -0.15
N ARG A 103 17.25 -4.84 -1.05
CA ARG A 103 17.56 -4.96 -2.49
C ARG A 103 16.26 -4.90 -3.28
N PRO A 104 15.64 -3.71 -3.37
CA PRO A 104 14.33 -3.56 -3.97
C PRO A 104 14.36 -3.96 -5.44
N ARG A 105 13.34 -4.73 -5.84
CA ARG A 105 13.12 -5.13 -7.24
C ARG A 105 11.88 -4.48 -7.84
N HIS A 106 11.11 -3.77 -7.01
CA HIS A 106 9.84 -3.14 -7.37
C HIS A 106 9.81 -1.71 -6.81
N GLY A 107 9.21 -0.82 -7.59
CA GLY A 107 8.87 0.54 -7.14
C GLY A 107 7.47 0.92 -7.59
N LEU A 108 6.78 1.76 -6.81
CA LEU A 108 5.52 2.38 -7.19
C LEU A 108 5.63 3.88 -6.93
N ARG A 109 5.39 4.68 -7.96
CA ARG A 109 5.30 6.14 -7.86
C ARG A 109 3.85 6.56 -7.93
N VAL A 110 3.48 7.46 -7.03
CA VAL A 110 2.19 8.17 -6.99
C VAL A 110 2.49 9.64 -7.18
N ILE A 111 1.82 10.26 -8.15
CA ILE A 111 1.94 11.69 -8.43
C ILE A 111 0.55 12.29 -8.32
N ASP A 112 0.37 13.23 -7.40
CA ASP A 112 -0.87 13.94 -7.15
C ASP A 112 -0.62 15.45 -6.94
N SER A 113 -1.63 16.20 -6.51
CA SER A 113 -1.50 17.65 -6.30
C SER A 113 -0.55 18.02 -5.15
N SER A 114 -0.29 17.10 -4.23
CA SER A 114 0.63 17.26 -3.10
C SER A 114 2.09 16.98 -3.47
N GLY A 115 2.32 16.27 -4.59
CA GLY A 115 3.63 16.03 -5.17
C GLY A 115 3.84 14.57 -5.54
N THR A 116 5.08 14.10 -5.36
CA THR A 116 5.48 12.72 -5.68
C THR A 116 5.76 11.95 -4.40
N THR A 117 5.12 10.79 -4.29
CA THR A 117 5.39 9.79 -3.26
C THR A 117 5.81 8.49 -3.92
N ASP A 118 6.97 8.01 -3.53
CA ASP A 118 7.61 6.83 -4.10
C ASP A 118 7.70 5.72 -3.03
N TYR A 119 7.24 4.53 -3.39
CA TYR A 119 7.32 3.33 -2.58
C TYR A 119 8.38 2.42 -3.17
N LEU A 120 9.46 2.20 -2.42
CA LEU A 120 10.58 1.36 -2.81
C LEU A 120 10.46 0.01 -2.09
N ILE A 121 10.32 -1.09 -2.82
CA ILE A 121 9.77 -2.34 -2.27
C ILE A 121 10.75 -3.51 -2.45
N CYS A 122 11.06 -4.22 -1.35
CA CYS A 122 11.83 -5.47 -1.36
C CYS A 122 11.03 -6.61 -0.71
N PHE A 123 10.39 -7.45 -1.54
CA PHE A 123 9.68 -8.65 -1.09
C PHE A 123 10.62 -9.74 -0.53
N GLU A 124 11.85 -9.82 -1.03
CA GLU A 124 12.87 -10.74 -0.50
C GLU A 124 13.21 -10.42 0.96
N CYS A 125 13.38 -9.13 1.23
CA CYS A 125 13.77 -8.54 2.51
C CYS A 125 12.59 -8.33 3.46
N ARG A 126 11.36 -8.47 2.95
CA ARG A 126 10.11 -8.24 3.67
C ARG A 126 9.98 -6.80 4.18
N GLY A 127 10.37 -5.83 3.35
CA GLY A 127 10.30 -4.42 3.72
C GLY A 127 10.03 -3.50 2.54
N PHE A 128 9.61 -2.27 2.85
CA PHE A 128 9.50 -1.17 1.91
C PHE A 128 9.89 0.15 2.56
N GLU A 129 10.27 1.11 1.73
CA GLU A 129 10.58 2.49 2.11
C GLU A 129 9.62 3.45 1.42
N ILE A 130 9.38 4.61 2.03
CA ILE A 130 8.60 5.70 1.45
C ILE A 130 9.55 6.87 1.21
N TRP A 131 9.44 7.48 0.04
CA TRP A 131 10.23 8.63 -0.36
C TRP A 131 9.30 9.74 -0.85
N SER A 132 9.59 10.98 -0.47
CA SER A 132 8.85 12.16 -0.94
C SER A 132 9.80 13.35 -1.04
N GLY A 133 9.68 14.11 -2.13
CA GLY A 133 10.60 15.23 -2.40
C GLY A 133 12.08 14.83 -2.43
N GLY A 134 12.39 13.59 -2.86
CA GLY A 134 13.75 13.06 -2.89
C GLY A 134 14.33 12.65 -1.51
N LEU A 135 13.55 12.76 -0.44
CA LEU A 135 13.94 12.38 0.91
C LEU A 135 13.22 11.11 1.34
N GLN A 136 13.95 10.24 2.03
CA GLN A 136 13.35 9.06 2.66
C GLN A 136 12.52 9.53 3.86
N MET A 137 11.24 9.18 3.85
CA MET A 137 10.26 9.58 4.86
C MET A 137 10.14 8.51 5.97
N PRO A 138 9.85 8.92 7.21
CA PRO A 138 9.39 7.97 8.23
C PRO A 138 8.04 7.38 7.78
N GLY A 139 7.88 6.06 7.86
CA GLY A 139 6.64 5.38 7.46
C GLY A 139 6.83 4.10 6.62
N GLY A 140 8.05 3.85 6.12
CA GLY A 140 8.43 2.53 5.61
C GLY A 140 8.29 1.44 6.68
N GLY A 141 8.10 0.20 6.26
CA GLY A 141 7.62 -0.86 7.13
C GLY A 141 8.05 -2.26 6.75
N SER A 142 7.63 -3.22 7.57
CA SER A 142 7.71 -4.63 7.23
C SER A 142 6.51 -5.03 6.38
N ILE A 143 6.70 -5.99 5.49
CA ILE A 143 5.65 -6.58 4.63
C ILE A 143 5.84 -8.10 4.56
N THR A 144 4.85 -8.82 4.09
CA THR A 144 4.99 -10.21 3.66
C THR A 144 5.36 -10.28 2.18
N ARG A 145 5.27 -11.48 1.57
CA ARG A 145 5.39 -11.66 0.11
C ARG A 145 4.03 -11.70 -0.60
N GLY A 146 2.93 -11.47 0.12
CA GLY A 146 1.57 -11.49 -0.44
C GLY A 146 1.42 -10.61 -1.68
N PRO A 147 1.80 -9.32 -1.63
CA PRO A 147 1.64 -8.41 -2.77
C PRO A 147 2.53 -8.73 -3.99
N GLU A 148 3.58 -9.55 -3.83
CA GLU A 148 4.63 -9.75 -4.84
C GLU A 148 4.07 -10.22 -6.19
N SER A 149 3.07 -11.11 -6.17
CA SER A 149 2.45 -11.64 -7.38
C SER A 149 1.74 -10.54 -8.17
N LEU A 150 0.98 -9.67 -7.50
CA LEU A 150 0.24 -8.58 -8.14
C LEU A 150 1.22 -7.60 -8.80
N PHE A 151 2.21 -7.12 -8.05
CA PHE A 151 3.25 -6.23 -8.57
C PHE A 151 3.99 -6.82 -9.77
N SER A 152 4.42 -8.09 -9.65
CA SER A 152 5.16 -8.77 -10.71
C SER A 152 4.32 -9.03 -11.95
N ASN A 153 3.04 -9.35 -11.79
CA ASN A 153 2.14 -9.56 -12.92
C ASN A 153 1.83 -8.26 -13.63
N THR A 154 1.61 -7.15 -12.90
CA THR A 154 1.41 -5.83 -13.51
C THR A 154 2.63 -5.42 -14.33
N LEU A 155 3.86 -5.63 -13.83
CA LEU A 155 5.09 -5.36 -14.59
C LEU A 155 5.29 -6.26 -15.82
N LYS A 156 4.76 -7.49 -15.79
CA LYS A 156 4.84 -8.42 -16.93
C LYS A 156 3.85 -8.07 -18.03
N THR A 157 2.66 -7.59 -17.66
CA THR A 157 1.57 -7.33 -18.61
C THR A 157 1.52 -5.89 -19.09
N CYS A 158 2.14 -4.95 -18.36
CA CYS A 158 2.27 -3.58 -18.82
C CYS A 158 3.17 -3.51 -20.05
N ARG A 159 2.70 -2.80 -21.07
CA ARG A 159 3.55 -2.43 -22.20
C ARG A 159 4.36 -1.24 -21.73
N SER A 160 5.68 -1.39 -21.69
CA SER A 160 6.57 -0.26 -21.43
C SER A 160 6.31 0.82 -22.48
N GLU A 161 6.32 2.09 -22.06
CA GLU A 161 6.46 3.18 -23.02
C GLU A 161 7.81 2.96 -23.73
N GLU A 162 7.74 2.78 -25.05
CA GLU A 162 8.93 2.63 -25.88
C GLU A 162 9.75 3.92 -25.75
N LYS A 163 10.99 3.81 -25.26
CA LYS A 163 11.93 4.93 -25.30
C LYS A 163 12.09 5.33 -26.77
N VAL A 164 11.49 6.45 -27.15
CA VAL A 164 11.84 7.12 -28.40
C VAL A 164 13.21 7.76 -28.16
N GLU A 165 14.26 7.06 -28.56
CA GLU A 165 15.60 7.63 -28.64
C GLU A 165 15.62 8.66 -29.79
N PRO A 166 16.17 9.88 -29.58
CA PRO A 166 16.15 10.96 -30.55
C PRO A 166 16.95 10.69 -31.83
#